data_AF-A0A154UZV5-F1
#
_entry.id   AF-A0A154UZV5-F1
#
_cell.length_a   1.000
_cell.length_b   1.000
_cell.length_c   1.000
_cell.angle_alpha   90.00
_cell.angle_beta   90.00
_cell.angle_gamma   90.00
#
_symmetry.space_group_name_H-M   'P 1'
#
loop_
_entity.id
_entity.type
_entity.pdbx_description
1 polymer ?
#
loop_
_entity_poly.entity_id
_entity_poly.type
_entity_poly.pdbx_seq_one_letter_code
_entity_poly.pdbx_strand_id
1 'polypeptide(L)'
;MTAGLIGLLSGSGLVVATSASAADGATIVGTETAAAGRTIILRQGTYDGVAGFGWTKTQKRHAIFSKNSIGFVLKNPDGGVDEGEDRRYTAYANEITCTDEESCTVTDSREVGVVNKAVGKSDWYGVALGGEEVGIITAYCLNPDGALACPSWVDLAIGVKKPSTTRLSEGSPTSTSTSWSYEPMSIGQDVP
;
A
#
# COMPACT_ATOMS: atom_id res chain seq x y z
N MET A 1 21.83 -61.80 49.58
CA MET A 1 21.83 -60.33 49.74
C MET A 1 22.75 -59.75 48.68
N THR A 2 22.19 -59.20 47.60
CA THR A 2 22.96 -58.41 46.64
C THR A 2 21.98 -57.50 45.91
N ALA A 3 22.02 -56.22 46.25
CA ALA A 3 21.24 -55.17 45.63
C ALA A 3 22.08 -54.50 44.53
N GLY A 4 21.56 -54.45 43.31
CA GLY A 4 22.11 -53.64 42.22
C GLY A 4 21.07 -52.60 41.81
N LEU A 5 21.31 -51.33 42.16
CA LEU A 5 20.48 -50.21 41.74
C LEU A 5 21.04 -49.62 40.44
N ILE A 6 20.23 -49.62 39.38
CA ILE A 6 20.52 -48.98 38.09
C ILE A 6 20.02 -47.52 38.19
N GLY A 7 20.93 -46.57 38.05
CA GLY A 7 20.60 -45.14 37.96
C GLY A 7 20.38 -44.73 36.51
N LEU A 8 19.17 -44.27 36.19
CA LEU A 8 18.83 -43.61 34.92
C LEU A 8 18.88 -42.09 35.13
N LEU A 9 19.84 -41.43 34.47
CA LEU A 9 19.93 -39.97 34.36
C LEU A 9 19.05 -39.49 33.20
N SER A 10 17.88 -38.93 33.52
CA SER A 10 17.06 -38.20 32.54
C SER A 10 17.60 -36.78 32.39
N GLY A 11 18.35 -36.54 31.30
CA GLY A 11 18.74 -35.20 30.88
C GLY A 11 17.60 -34.50 30.14
N SER A 12 16.97 -33.52 30.78
CA SER A 12 16.04 -32.60 30.11
C SER A 12 16.81 -31.56 29.32
N GLY A 13 16.89 -31.74 28.00
CA GLY A 13 17.39 -30.71 27.09
C GLY A 13 16.39 -29.55 27.03
N LEU A 14 16.80 -28.37 27.50
CA LEU A 14 16.10 -27.11 27.23
C LEU A 14 16.27 -26.76 25.75
N VAL A 15 15.19 -26.88 24.99
CA VAL A 15 15.11 -26.30 23.65
C VAL A 15 14.86 -24.81 23.84
N VAL A 16 15.90 -23.99 23.65
CA VAL A 16 15.76 -22.54 23.59
C VAL A 16 15.04 -22.22 22.29
N ALA A 17 13.74 -21.94 22.37
CA ALA A 17 12.99 -21.42 21.24
C ALA A 17 13.52 -20.01 20.92
N THR A 18 14.21 -19.88 19.79
CA THR A 18 14.54 -18.58 19.21
C THR A 18 13.23 -17.92 18.78
N SER A 19 12.78 -16.93 19.55
CA SER A 19 11.70 -16.03 19.15
C SER A 19 12.12 -15.33 17.85
N ALA A 20 11.37 -15.56 16.77
CA ALA A 20 11.49 -14.76 15.56
C ALA A 20 11.31 -13.29 15.94
N SER A 21 12.33 -12.47 15.65
CA SER A 21 12.25 -11.01 15.82
C SER A 21 11.09 -10.51 14.97
N ALA A 22 10.00 -10.07 15.61
CA ALA A 22 8.95 -9.34 14.92
C ALA A 22 9.60 -8.13 14.25
N ALA A 23 9.39 -7.97 12.94
CA ALA A 23 9.93 -6.84 12.20
C ALA A 23 9.59 -5.54 12.96
N ASP A 24 10.59 -4.70 13.20
CA ASP A 24 10.42 -3.43 13.90
C ASP A 24 9.44 -2.55 13.10
N GLY A 25 8.20 -2.45 13.58
CA GLY A 25 7.16 -1.66 12.94
C GLY A 25 7.44 -0.16 12.95
N ALA A 26 8.37 0.31 13.79
CA ALA A 26 8.68 1.73 13.94
C ALA A 26 9.57 2.27 12.81
N THR A 27 10.35 1.39 12.16
CA THR A 27 11.29 1.76 11.09
C THR A 27 10.61 2.58 10.00
N ILE A 28 11.15 3.77 9.69
CA ILE A 28 10.69 4.60 8.56
C ILE A 28 11.22 4.01 7.26
N VAL A 29 10.31 3.64 6.37
CA VAL A 29 10.62 3.03 5.06
C VAL A 29 10.39 3.98 3.89
N GLY A 30 9.83 5.16 4.13
CA GLY A 30 9.64 6.18 3.11
C GLY A 30 9.32 7.53 3.72
N THR A 31 9.63 8.58 2.97
CA THR A 31 9.25 9.96 3.27
C THR A 31 8.84 10.63 1.98
N GLU A 32 7.70 11.29 1.98
CA GLU A 32 7.18 12.03 0.83
C GLU A 32 6.80 13.44 1.25
N THR A 33 6.97 14.40 0.36
CA THR A 33 6.51 15.78 0.58
C THR A 33 5.14 15.93 -0.07
N ALA A 34 4.13 16.20 0.75
CA ALA A 34 2.79 16.52 0.24
C ALA A 34 2.78 17.84 -0.53
N ALA A 35 1.74 18.09 -1.34
CA ALA A 35 1.62 19.33 -2.12
C ALA A 35 1.76 20.60 -1.28
N ALA A 36 1.24 20.59 -0.05
CA ALA A 36 1.36 21.70 0.91
C ALA A 36 2.77 21.89 1.52
N GLY A 37 3.78 21.14 1.08
CA GLY A 37 5.15 21.20 1.57
C GLY A 37 5.43 20.43 2.86
N ARG A 38 4.43 19.75 3.44
CA ARG A 38 4.59 18.92 4.64
C ARG A 38 5.29 17.60 4.31
N THR A 39 6.35 17.28 5.05
CA THR A 39 6.95 15.93 5.04
C THR A 39 6.03 14.95 5.74
N ILE A 40 5.68 13.86 5.07
CA ILE A 40 4.87 12.75 5.56
C ILE A 40 5.74 11.51 5.57
N ILE A 41 5.72 10.79 6.70
CA ILE A 41 6.52 9.57 6.88
C ILE A 41 5.68 8.32 6.66
N LEU A 42 6.30 7.29 6.10
CA LEU A 42 5.76 5.95 5.98
C LEU A 42 6.63 5.02 6.83
N ARG A 43 6.04 4.41 7.86
CA ARG A 43 6.70 3.38 8.67
C ARG A 43 6.42 1.99 8.11
N GLN A 44 7.28 1.02 8.44
CA GLN A 44 7.05 -0.39 8.12
C GLN A 44 5.72 -0.86 8.70
N GLY A 45 5.39 -0.47 9.92
CA GLY A 45 4.14 -0.78 10.60
C GLY A 45 3.90 -2.29 10.78
N THR A 46 2.67 -2.66 11.15
CA THR A 46 2.26 -4.04 11.42
C THR A 46 0.91 -4.33 10.78
N TYR A 47 0.60 -5.61 10.53
CA TYR A 47 -0.73 -6.05 10.14
C TYR A 47 -0.94 -7.52 10.49
N ASP A 48 -2.00 -7.82 11.23
CA ASP A 48 -2.33 -9.17 11.72
C ASP A 48 -3.44 -9.88 10.91
N GLY A 49 -3.94 -9.24 9.85
CA GLY A 49 -5.09 -9.73 9.07
C GLY A 49 -6.41 -9.01 9.38
N VAL A 50 -6.48 -8.27 10.49
CA VAL A 50 -7.64 -7.50 10.92
C VAL A 50 -7.26 -6.04 11.16
N ALA A 51 -6.23 -5.82 11.97
CA ALA A 51 -5.78 -4.54 12.49
C ALA A 51 -4.30 -4.29 12.17
N GLY A 52 -3.90 -3.02 12.19
CA GLY A 52 -2.54 -2.60 11.90
C GLY A 52 -2.46 -1.28 11.14
N PHE A 53 -1.25 -0.92 10.72
CA PHE A 53 -0.95 0.33 10.03
C PHE A 53 0.31 0.24 9.17
N GLY A 54 0.58 1.30 8.41
CA GLY A 54 1.84 1.51 7.70
C GLY A 54 2.00 0.62 6.48
N TRP A 55 3.24 0.48 6.04
CA TRP A 55 3.59 -0.18 4.79
C TRP A 55 3.14 -1.64 4.73
N THR A 56 3.29 -2.37 5.84
CA THR A 56 2.86 -3.77 5.96
C THR A 56 1.36 -3.94 5.70
N LYS A 57 0.52 -3.05 6.25
CA LYS A 57 -0.93 -3.08 5.99
C LYS A 57 -1.25 -2.70 4.55
N THR A 58 -0.63 -1.64 4.03
CA THR A 58 -0.81 -1.21 2.65
C THR A 58 -0.51 -2.34 1.65
N GLN A 59 0.57 -3.08 1.86
CA GLN A 59 0.91 -4.22 1.00
C GLN A 59 0.00 -5.43 1.21
N LYS A 60 -0.19 -5.87 2.47
CA LYS A 60 -0.89 -7.14 2.75
C LYS A 60 -2.40 -7.05 2.64
N ARG A 61 -3.00 -5.92 3.04
CA ARG A 61 -4.46 -5.72 3.02
C ARG A 61 -4.93 -5.12 1.71
N HIS A 62 -4.19 -4.15 1.20
CA HIS A 62 -4.63 -3.31 0.09
C HIS A 62 -3.90 -3.57 -1.22
N ALA A 63 -2.92 -4.48 -1.25
CA ALA A 63 -2.19 -4.86 -2.46
C ALA A 63 -1.55 -3.67 -3.21
N ILE A 64 -1.15 -2.63 -2.49
CA ILE A 64 -0.35 -1.51 -3.01
C ILE A 64 1.10 -1.74 -2.59
N PHE A 65 1.97 -1.94 -3.57
CA PHE A 65 3.39 -2.28 -3.43
C PHE A 65 4.32 -1.18 -3.94
N SER A 66 3.79 -0.11 -4.56
CA SER A 66 4.57 1.05 -4.99
C SER A 66 4.46 2.22 -4.01
N LYS A 67 5.60 2.62 -3.43
CA LYS A 67 5.68 3.88 -2.64
C LYS A 67 5.46 5.10 -3.51
N ASN A 68 5.76 5.01 -4.81
CA ASN A 68 5.47 6.11 -5.73
C ASN A 68 3.96 6.35 -5.80
N SER A 69 3.12 5.30 -5.77
CA SER A 69 1.64 5.42 -5.75
C SER A 69 1.18 6.30 -4.60
N ILE A 70 1.74 6.07 -3.42
CA ILE A 70 1.52 6.91 -2.24
C ILE A 70 2.00 8.34 -2.50
N GLY A 71 3.22 8.51 -3.01
CA GLY A 71 3.80 9.83 -3.28
C GLY A 71 3.00 10.67 -4.27
N PHE A 72 2.38 10.06 -5.29
CA PHE A 72 1.49 10.78 -6.21
C PHE A 72 0.22 11.23 -5.50
N VAL A 73 -0.46 10.35 -4.78
CA VAL A 73 -1.68 10.69 -4.03
C VAL A 73 -1.43 11.85 -3.06
N LEU A 74 -0.30 11.84 -2.35
CA LEU A 74 0.10 12.91 -1.43
C LEU A 74 0.37 14.26 -2.13
N LYS A 75 0.68 14.25 -3.42
CA LYS A 75 0.93 15.44 -4.25
C LYS A 75 -0.33 16.00 -4.90
N ASN A 76 -1.53 15.52 -4.52
CA ASN A 76 -2.78 16.17 -4.95
C ASN A 76 -2.74 17.66 -4.58
N PRO A 77 -2.91 18.57 -5.57
CA PRO A 77 -2.83 20.02 -5.36
C PRO A 77 -3.92 20.58 -4.43
N ASP A 78 -5.08 19.92 -4.34
CA ASP A 78 -6.14 20.28 -3.38
C ASP A 78 -5.75 19.92 -1.94
N GLY A 79 -4.65 19.18 -1.78
CA GLY A 79 -4.16 18.67 -0.51
C GLY A 79 -4.98 17.48 -0.03
N GLY A 80 -4.97 17.29 1.29
CA GLY A 80 -5.80 16.27 1.93
C GLY A 80 -7.02 16.87 2.59
N VAL A 81 -8.04 16.05 2.86
CA VAL A 81 -9.22 16.38 3.65
C VAL A 81 -8.97 15.98 5.10
N ASP A 82 -9.30 16.86 6.04
CA ASP A 82 -9.19 16.57 7.47
C ASP A 82 -10.35 15.65 7.93
N GLU A 83 -10.00 14.57 8.62
CA GLU A 83 -10.91 13.53 9.13
C GLU A 83 -10.60 13.29 10.62
N GLY A 84 -10.82 14.33 11.43
CA GLY A 84 -10.48 14.32 12.85
C GLY A 84 -8.98 14.47 13.09
N GLU A 85 -8.33 13.46 13.67
CA GLU A 85 -6.86 13.43 13.84
C GLU A 85 -6.12 13.03 12.55
N ASP A 86 -6.86 12.54 11.56
CA ASP A 86 -6.32 12.02 10.32
C ASP A 86 -6.49 13.02 9.18
N ARG A 87 -5.66 12.87 8.16
CA ARG A 87 -5.79 13.59 6.91
C ARG A 87 -5.74 12.62 5.74
N ARG A 88 -6.79 12.60 4.94
CA ARG A 88 -6.90 11.74 3.76
C ARG A 88 -6.57 12.50 2.49
N TYR A 89 -5.66 11.96 1.70
CA TYR A 89 -5.33 12.42 0.36
C TYR A 89 -5.94 11.45 -0.64
N THR A 90 -6.40 11.97 -1.77
CA THR A 90 -7.06 11.16 -2.80
C THR A 90 -6.43 11.44 -4.15
N ALA A 91 -6.31 10.43 -4.99
CA ALA A 91 -6.11 10.57 -6.43
C ALA A 91 -6.83 9.41 -7.15
N TYR A 92 -6.78 9.38 -8.47
CA TYR A 92 -7.47 8.37 -9.27
C TYR A 92 -6.46 7.65 -10.15
N ALA A 93 -6.45 6.32 -10.08
CA ALA A 93 -5.78 5.48 -11.05
C ALA A 93 -6.79 5.09 -12.12
N ASN A 94 -6.41 5.20 -13.39
CA ASN A 94 -7.29 4.94 -14.54
C ASN A 94 -6.68 3.85 -15.42
N GLU A 95 -7.46 2.83 -15.74
CA GLU A 95 -7.16 1.83 -16.76
C GLU A 95 -7.74 2.31 -18.09
N ILE A 96 -6.92 2.28 -19.14
CA ILE A 96 -7.23 2.84 -20.46
C ILE A 96 -7.02 1.74 -21.49
N THR A 97 -8.04 1.48 -22.29
CA THR A 97 -7.97 0.55 -23.41
C THR A 97 -7.99 1.32 -24.71
N CYS A 98 -6.99 1.07 -25.56
CA CYS A 98 -6.88 1.65 -26.88
C CYS A 98 -7.19 0.58 -27.93
N THR A 99 -8.17 0.81 -28.80
CA THR A 99 -8.55 -0.14 -29.86
C THR A 99 -7.72 0.04 -31.13
N ASP A 100 -7.21 1.25 -31.33
CA ASP A 100 -6.17 1.64 -32.29
C ASP A 100 -5.29 2.75 -31.66
N GLU A 101 -4.39 3.37 -32.41
CA GLU A 101 -3.48 4.42 -31.89
C GLU A 101 -4.21 5.75 -31.58
N GLU A 102 -5.45 5.94 -32.02
CA GLU A 102 -6.21 7.20 -31.93
C GLU A 102 -7.43 7.08 -30.99
N SER A 103 -7.92 5.88 -30.75
CA SER A 103 -9.11 5.56 -29.96
C SER A 103 -8.72 4.89 -28.65
N CYS A 104 -8.45 5.71 -27.63
CA CYS A 104 -8.23 5.27 -26.26
C CYS A 104 -9.39 5.70 -25.37
N THR A 105 -9.94 4.79 -24.58
CA THR A 105 -11.04 5.08 -23.65
C THR A 105 -10.70 4.57 -22.24
N VAL A 106 -11.16 5.29 -21.23
CA VAL A 106 -11.08 4.84 -19.83
C VAL A 106 -12.04 3.67 -19.63
N THR A 107 -11.51 2.52 -19.22
CA THR A 107 -12.29 1.30 -18.98
C THR A 107 -12.51 1.02 -17.50
N ASP A 108 -11.63 1.52 -16.64
CA ASP A 108 -11.79 1.49 -15.19
C ASP A 108 -11.16 2.74 -14.55
N SER A 109 -11.74 3.20 -13.44
CA SER A 109 -11.21 4.30 -12.64
C SER A 109 -11.38 3.96 -11.16
N ARG A 110 -10.29 4.08 -10.41
CA ARG A 110 -10.21 3.73 -9.00
C ARG A 110 -9.75 4.93 -8.21
N GLU A 111 -10.58 5.39 -7.28
CA GLU A 111 -10.14 6.33 -6.25
C GLU A 111 -9.16 5.59 -5.33
N VAL A 112 -7.97 6.19 -5.15
CA VAL A 112 -6.94 5.70 -4.24
C VAL A 112 -6.74 6.74 -3.13
N GLY A 113 -6.97 6.30 -1.90
CA GLY A 113 -6.80 7.09 -0.70
C GLY A 113 -5.50 6.78 0.02
N VAL A 114 -4.82 7.81 0.53
CA VAL A 114 -3.72 7.71 1.51
C VAL A 114 -4.13 8.43 2.77
N VAL A 115 -4.11 7.75 3.91
CA VAL A 115 -4.48 8.33 5.21
C VAL A 115 -3.22 8.54 6.05
N ASN A 116 -3.00 9.79 6.46
CA ASN A 116 -1.91 10.19 7.34
C ASN A 116 -2.43 10.58 8.72
N LYS A 117 -1.80 10.05 9.78
CA LYS A 117 -2.01 10.49 11.16
C LYS A 117 -0.80 11.31 11.62
N ALA A 118 -0.97 12.62 11.66
CA ALA A 118 0.10 13.57 12.01
C ALA A 118 0.30 13.77 13.52
N VAL A 119 -0.27 12.88 14.34
CA VAL A 119 -0.24 12.97 15.81
C VAL A 119 0.84 12.05 16.36
N GLY A 120 1.59 12.56 17.35
CA GLY A 120 2.56 11.77 18.09
C GLY A 120 1.90 10.73 19.01
N LYS A 121 2.40 9.48 19.01
CA LYS A 121 1.94 8.42 19.92
C LYS A 121 3.13 7.71 20.55
N SER A 122 3.00 7.27 21.80
CA SER A 122 4.02 6.45 22.46
C SER A 122 4.00 5.00 21.97
N ASP A 123 2.80 4.47 21.72
CA ASP A 123 2.53 3.15 21.13
C ASP A 123 1.41 3.26 20.08
N TRP A 124 1.51 2.49 19.00
CA TRP A 124 0.47 2.39 17.99
C TRP A 124 0.40 0.97 17.41
N TYR A 125 -0.72 0.27 17.60
CA TYR A 125 -0.90 -1.15 17.23
C TYR A 125 0.26 -2.05 17.72
N GLY A 126 0.71 -1.85 18.97
CA GLY A 126 1.77 -2.65 19.59
C GLY A 126 3.18 -2.31 19.10
N VAL A 127 3.35 -1.20 18.38
CA VAL A 127 4.64 -0.66 17.97
C VAL A 127 4.96 0.55 18.84
N ALA A 128 6.08 0.50 19.55
CA ALA A 128 6.60 1.64 20.30
C ALA A 128 7.12 2.72 19.35
N LEU A 129 6.53 3.91 19.41
CA LEU A 129 6.87 5.06 18.57
C LEU A 129 7.54 6.20 19.35
N GLY A 130 7.62 6.10 20.68
CA GLY A 130 8.40 7.05 21.48
C GLY A 130 7.85 8.49 21.51
N GLY A 131 6.58 8.69 21.16
CA GLY A 131 5.96 10.01 21.07
C GLY A 131 6.09 10.65 19.68
N GLU A 132 6.73 9.97 18.72
CA GLU A 132 6.83 10.43 17.35
C GLU A 132 5.51 10.30 16.59
N GLU A 133 5.40 11.08 15.50
CA GLU A 133 4.30 10.99 14.55
C GLU A 133 4.09 9.55 14.07
N VAL A 134 2.82 9.15 13.97
CA VAL A 134 2.43 7.83 13.42
C VAL A 134 2.74 7.75 11.93
N GLY A 135 2.38 8.79 11.16
CA GLY A 135 2.58 8.87 9.72
C GLY A 135 1.45 8.20 8.94
N ILE A 136 1.76 7.70 7.75
CA ILE A 136 0.78 7.00 6.90
C ILE A 136 0.29 5.75 7.61
N ILE A 137 -1.01 5.71 7.91
CA ILE A 137 -1.63 4.55 8.55
C ILE A 137 -2.08 3.52 7.52
N THR A 138 -2.44 3.94 6.30
CA THR A 138 -2.83 3.04 5.21
C THR A 138 -2.86 3.78 3.87
N ALA A 139 -2.72 3.03 2.77
CA ALA A 139 -3.21 3.43 1.45
C ALA A 139 -4.17 2.34 0.93
N TYR A 140 -5.21 2.72 0.18
CA TYR A 140 -6.27 1.80 -0.24
C TYR A 140 -7.01 2.29 -1.49
N CYS A 141 -7.74 1.39 -2.15
CA CYS A 141 -8.66 1.73 -3.24
C CYS A 141 -10.11 1.70 -2.74
N LEU A 142 -10.94 2.60 -3.26
CA LEU A 142 -12.39 2.45 -3.17
C LEU A 142 -12.86 1.55 -4.31
N ASN A 143 -13.08 0.28 -3.98
CA ASN A 143 -13.58 -0.71 -4.92
C ASN A 143 -15.12 -0.80 -4.83
N PRO A 144 -15.85 -0.76 -5.96
CA PRO A 144 -17.32 -0.86 -5.99
C PRO A 144 -17.87 -2.17 -5.44
N ASP A 145 -17.09 -3.25 -5.51
CA ASP A 145 -17.43 -4.58 -4.97
C ASP A 145 -17.09 -4.73 -3.48
N GLY A 146 -16.51 -3.69 -2.85
CA GLY A 146 -16.08 -3.72 -1.46
C GLY A 146 -14.81 -4.54 -1.21
N ALA A 147 -14.10 -5.00 -2.25
CA ALA A 147 -12.83 -5.67 -2.10
C ALA A 147 -11.82 -4.75 -1.37
N LEU A 148 -11.04 -5.31 -0.45
CA LEU A 148 -10.04 -4.53 0.29
C LEU A 148 -8.75 -4.33 -0.53
N ALA A 149 -8.43 -5.28 -1.40
CA ALA A 149 -7.26 -5.24 -2.26
C ALA A 149 -7.51 -4.39 -3.50
N CYS A 150 -6.57 -3.51 -3.83
CA CYS A 150 -6.56 -2.81 -5.10
C CYS A 150 -6.34 -3.80 -6.26
N PRO A 151 -6.94 -3.56 -7.44
CA PRO A 151 -6.54 -4.23 -8.66
C PRO A 151 -5.04 -4.05 -8.93
N SER A 152 -4.38 -5.09 -9.44
CA SER A 152 -2.92 -5.06 -9.66
C SER A 152 -2.46 -3.97 -10.64
N TRP A 153 -3.34 -3.50 -11.53
CA TRP A 153 -3.02 -2.44 -12.49
C TRP A 153 -2.87 -1.06 -11.82
N VAL A 154 -3.40 -0.85 -10.61
CA VAL A 154 -3.33 0.43 -9.90
C VAL A 154 -1.87 0.85 -9.64
N ASP A 155 -1.01 -0.09 -9.27
CA ASP A 155 0.41 0.20 -9.06
C ASP A 155 1.17 0.49 -10.37
N LEU A 156 0.69 -0.07 -11.49
CA LEU A 156 1.28 0.15 -12.83
C LEU A 156 0.99 1.53 -13.38
N ALA A 157 -0.03 2.21 -12.84
CA ALA A 157 -0.40 3.54 -13.29
C ALA A 157 0.72 4.59 -13.04
N ILE A 158 1.64 4.36 -12.09
CA ILE A 158 2.80 5.25 -11.89
C ILE A 158 4.00 4.85 -12.74
N GLY A 159 4.13 5.56 -13.86
CA GLY A 159 5.09 5.25 -14.92
C GLY A 159 4.54 4.10 -15.74
N VAL A 160 3.98 4.32 -16.92
CA VAL A 160 4.57 5.04 -18.05
C VAL A 160 3.41 5.59 -18.89
N LYS A 161 3.47 6.87 -19.31
CA LYS A 161 2.88 7.24 -20.61
C LYS A 161 3.68 6.49 -21.67
N LYS A 162 3.28 5.25 -21.92
CA LYS A 162 3.47 4.52 -23.17
C LYS A 162 2.59 3.30 -23.06
N PRO A 163 1.73 3.03 -24.05
CA PRO A 163 1.06 1.74 -24.13
C PRO A 163 2.13 0.67 -23.99
N SER A 164 1.91 -0.26 -23.05
CA SER A 164 2.65 -1.52 -23.10
C SER A 164 2.28 -2.14 -24.43
N THR A 165 3.17 -2.00 -25.41
CA THR A 165 3.06 -2.68 -26.70
C THR A 165 3.37 -4.15 -26.45
N THR A 166 2.47 -4.82 -25.73
CA THR A 166 2.22 -6.23 -25.99
C THR A 166 1.63 -6.23 -27.39
N ARG A 167 2.48 -6.34 -28.42
CA ARG A 167 2.03 -6.61 -29.78
C ARG A 167 1.33 -7.97 -29.73
N LEU A 168 0.03 -7.96 -29.46
CA LEU A 168 -0.83 -9.05 -29.86
C LEU A 168 -0.72 -9.12 -31.40
N SER A 169 -0.52 -10.34 -31.88
CA SER A 169 -0.34 -10.71 -33.27
C SER A 169 -1.19 -9.89 -34.25
N GLU A 170 -0.64 -9.67 -35.44
CA GLU A 170 -1.25 -8.97 -36.58
C GLU A 170 -2.77 -9.21 -36.69
N GLY A 171 -3.55 -8.20 -36.31
CA GLY A 171 -5.01 -8.23 -36.31
C GLY A 171 -5.60 -7.29 -35.24
N SER A 172 -5.41 -5.99 -35.41
CA SER A 172 -5.85 -4.89 -34.52
C SER A 172 -5.45 -5.04 -33.04
N PRO A 173 -4.28 -4.52 -32.63
CA PRO A 173 -3.79 -4.72 -31.28
C PRO A 173 -4.52 -3.78 -30.32
N THR A 174 -5.60 -4.26 -29.72
CA THR A 174 -6.12 -3.62 -28.51
C THR A 174 -5.00 -3.60 -27.47
N SER A 175 -4.64 -2.43 -26.98
CA SER A 175 -3.61 -2.26 -25.95
C SER A 175 -4.23 -1.70 -24.68
N THR A 176 -3.68 -2.09 -23.53
CA THR A 176 -4.10 -1.55 -22.22
C THR A 176 -2.94 -0.76 -21.62
N SER A 177 -3.26 0.42 -21.12
CA SER A 177 -2.35 1.33 -20.44
C SER A 177 -3.00 1.88 -19.20
N THR A 178 -2.23 2.59 -18.38
CA THR A 178 -2.71 3.10 -17.10
C THR A 178 -2.20 4.51 -16.88
N SER A 179 -2.99 5.35 -16.21
CA SER A 179 -2.61 6.73 -15.89
C SER A 179 -3.12 7.15 -14.52
N TRP A 180 -2.55 8.20 -13.95
CA TRP A 180 -3.09 8.85 -12.75
C TRP A 180 -3.63 10.24 -13.05
N SER A 181 -4.65 10.62 -12.29
CA SER A 181 -5.22 11.95 -12.26
C SER A 181 -5.58 12.36 -10.84
N TYR A 182 -5.77 13.66 -10.61
CA TYR A 182 -6.30 14.19 -9.35
C TYR A 182 -7.81 14.41 -9.38
N GLU A 183 -8.41 14.26 -10.56
CA GLU A 183 -9.84 14.31 -10.80
C GLU A 183 -10.33 12.97 -11.36
N PRO A 184 -11.57 12.56 -11.05
CA PRO A 184 -12.13 11.31 -11.58
C PRO A 184 -12.28 11.41 -13.11
N MET A 185 -11.92 10.34 -13.81
CA MET A 185 -12.24 10.19 -15.23
C MET A 185 -13.51 9.36 -15.39
N SER A 186 -14.35 9.71 -16.36
CA SER A 186 -15.56 8.95 -16.63
C SER A 186 -15.24 7.68 -17.41
N ILE A 187 -15.92 6.57 -17.09
CA ILE A 187 -15.83 5.36 -17.91
C ILE A 187 -16.34 5.67 -19.32
N GLY A 188 -15.59 5.27 -20.34
CA GLY A 188 -15.85 5.59 -21.75
C GLY A 188 -15.38 6.98 -22.18
N GLN A 189 -14.75 7.76 -21.30
CA GLN A 189 -14.13 9.03 -21.69
C GLN A 189 -12.95 8.78 -22.62
N ASP A 190 -12.90 9.52 -23.74
CA ASP A 190 -11.77 9.50 -24.66
C ASP A 190 -10.53 10.11 -24.01
N VAL A 191 -9.38 9.47 -24.23
CA VAL A 191 -8.07 9.92 -23.74
C VAL A 191 -7.18 10.24 -24.95
N PRO A 192 -6.70 11.48 -25.09
CA PRO A 192 -5.79 11.86 -26.17
C PRO A 192 -4.36 11.34 -25.99
#